data_AF-A0A3D0ELJ3-F1
#
_entry.id   AF-A0A3D0ELJ3-F1
#
_cell.length_a   1.000
_cell.length_b   1.000
_cell.length_c   1.000
_cell.angle_alpha   90.00
_cell.angle_beta   90.00
_cell.angle_gamma   90.00
#
_symmetry.space_group_name_H-M   'P 1'
#
loop_
_entity.id
_entity.type
_entity.pdbx_description
1 polymer ?
#
loop_
_entity_poly.entity_id
_entity_poly.type
_entity_poly.pdbx_seq_one_letter_code
_entity_poly.pdbx_strand_id
1 'polypeptide(L)'
;MSRPRRRGRDVHGVFLLDKHQGASSNDVLQKVKRLFNANKAGHTGALDPLATGMLPVCLGEATKFSQYLLDSDKRYRVIARLGERTDTSDADGNIVETRAITFNQAELDAALEYFRGDTLQVPTMFSALKYQGRKLYEYAREGITVPREARPIKVFELQFIRWEGDELELEIHVSKGTYIRTIIDDLGEKLGCGAHVIMLRRLQVARYPIERMVTLEQLQEVAATVNMAVPPDYSALDALLLPMDSPAEEFPIVNLLPAVATYFKQGMPVQVADAPEQGLVRVTEGDEHKFIGMAEIADDGRVAPRRLVVEFPA
;
A
#
# COMPACT_ATOMS: atom_id res chain seq x y z
N MET A 1 13.80 31.12 -6.25
CA MET A 1 12.75 30.79 -5.26
C MET A 1 13.40 30.07 -4.10
N SER A 2 13.40 30.67 -2.90
CA SER A 2 13.98 30.04 -1.71
C SER A 2 13.22 28.76 -1.37
N ARG A 3 13.96 27.66 -1.19
CA ARG A 3 13.39 26.36 -0.83
C ARG A 3 12.71 26.52 0.54
N PRO A 4 11.45 26.08 0.72
CA PRO A 4 10.77 26.20 2.01
C PRO A 4 11.63 25.55 3.09
N ARG A 5 11.82 26.26 4.21
CA ARG A 5 12.69 25.87 5.31
C ARG A 5 12.21 24.52 5.85
N ARG A 6 13.00 23.46 5.62
CA ARG A 6 12.74 22.11 6.17
C ARG A 6 12.76 22.23 7.70
N ARG A 7 11.62 21.98 8.35
CA ARG A 7 11.46 22.11 9.81
C ARG A 7 11.60 20.77 10.55
N GLY A 8 11.54 19.65 9.84
CA GLY A 8 11.66 18.31 10.41
C GLY A 8 13.04 17.68 10.17
N ARG A 9 13.16 16.44 10.65
CA ARG A 9 14.28 15.51 10.49
C ARG A 9 14.29 14.89 9.10
N ASP A 10 15.49 14.60 8.61
CA ASP A 10 15.72 13.74 7.44
C ASP A 10 15.82 12.27 7.90
N VAL A 11 14.72 11.75 8.45
CA VAL A 11 14.56 10.33 8.80
C VAL A 11 14.10 9.53 7.59
N HIS A 12 14.69 8.35 7.36
CA HIS A 12 14.49 7.55 6.15
C HIS A 12 14.19 6.10 6.52
N GLY A 13 13.05 5.60 6.07
CA GLY A 13 12.61 4.24 6.37
C GLY A 13 11.14 4.02 6.06
N VAL A 14 10.66 2.81 6.31
CA VAL A 14 9.24 2.46 6.16
C VAL A 14 8.67 2.08 7.51
N PHE A 15 7.62 2.77 7.94
CA PHE A 15 6.87 2.45 9.14
C PHE A 15 5.62 1.64 8.76
N LEU A 16 5.42 0.49 9.41
CA LEU A 16 4.22 -0.34 9.22
C LEU A 16 3.15 0.05 10.23
N LEU A 17 2.26 0.96 9.84
CA LEU A 17 1.15 1.39 10.69
C LEU A 17 0.01 0.36 10.63
N ASP A 18 -0.57 0.01 11.79
CA ASP A 18 -1.91 -0.58 11.87
C ASP A 18 -2.94 0.56 11.93
N LYS A 19 -3.63 0.82 10.80
CA LYS A 19 -4.61 1.90 10.71
C LYS A 19 -5.85 1.50 11.51
N HIS A 20 -6.29 2.34 12.46
CA HIS A 20 -7.59 2.20 13.11
C HIS A 20 -8.75 2.57 12.18
N GLN A 21 -9.95 2.10 12.55
CA GLN A 21 -11.20 2.37 11.84
C GLN A 21 -11.62 3.83 12.01
N GLY A 22 -12.31 4.39 11.02
CA GLY A 22 -12.90 5.74 11.03
C GLY A 22 -11.95 6.85 10.59
N ALA A 23 -10.62 6.63 10.59
CA ALA A 23 -9.67 7.62 10.10
C ALA A 23 -9.34 7.44 8.62
N SER A 24 -9.19 8.55 7.88
CA SER A 24 -8.67 8.52 6.52
C SER A 24 -7.17 8.18 6.53
N SER A 25 -6.70 7.48 5.50
CA SER A 25 -5.27 7.13 5.36
C SER A 25 -4.35 8.36 5.38
N ASN A 26 -4.79 9.50 4.82
CA ASN A 26 -3.99 10.72 4.84
C ASN A 26 -3.91 11.33 6.24
N ASP A 27 -4.99 11.30 7.02
CA ASP A 27 -4.96 11.88 8.37
C ASP A 27 -3.98 11.13 9.27
N VAL A 28 -4.01 9.79 9.24
CA VAL A 28 -3.07 8.99 10.04
C VAL A 28 -1.63 9.13 9.54
N LEU A 29 -1.42 9.22 8.22
CA LEU A 29 -0.12 9.55 7.63
C LEU A 29 0.44 10.88 8.18
N GLN A 30 -0.38 11.93 8.26
CA GLN A 30 0.08 13.22 8.81
C GLN A 30 0.43 13.13 10.30
N LYS A 31 -0.29 12.32 11.09
CA LYS A 31 0.05 12.07 12.49
C LYS A 31 1.38 11.34 12.62
N VAL A 32 1.60 10.27 11.86
CA VAL A 32 2.89 9.55 11.82
C VAL A 32 4.03 10.48 11.42
N LYS A 33 3.86 11.28 10.37
CA LYS A 33 4.86 12.27 9.92
C LYS A 33 5.26 13.23 11.05
N ARG A 34 4.29 13.72 11.83
CA ARG A 34 4.54 14.63 12.96
C ARG A 34 5.26 13.94 14.11
N LEU A 35 4.87 12.71 14.47
CA LEU A 35 5.47 11.95 15.56
C LEU A 35 6.96 11.64 15.28
N PHE A 36 7.28 11.24 14.05
CA PHE A 36 8.67 11.08 13.62
C PHE A 36 9.40 12.41 13.36
N ASN A 37 8.68 13.54 13.43
CA ASN A 37 9.14 14.85 13.01
C ASN A 37 9.76 14.82 11.59
N ALA A 38 9.21 14.04 10.66
CA ALA A 38 9.81 13.82 9.35
C ALA A 38 9.53 14.97 8.37
N ASN A 39 10.53 15.37 7.57
CA ASN A 39 10.34 16.38 6.52
C ASN A 39 9.35 15.93 5.43
N LYS A 40 9.39 14.65 5.07
CA LYS A 40 8.61 14.05 3.99
C LYS A 40 8.03 12.71 4.41
N ALA A 41 6.79 12.46 4.04
CA ALA A 41 6.13 11.18 4.26
C ALA A 41 5.12 10.90 3.13
N GLY A 42 4.86 9.64 2.85
CA GLY A 42 3.81 9.19 1.93
C GLY A 42 3.41 7.74 2.23
N HIS A 43 2.13 7.39 2.03
CA HIS A 43 1.66 6.02 2.19
C HIS A 43 1.65 5.26 0.86
N THR A 44 1.62 3.94 0.91
CA THR A 44 1.81 3.05 -0.27
C THR A 44 0.53 2.36 -0.76
N GLY A 45 -0.63 2.84 -0.33
CA GLY A 45 -1.92 2.37 -0.79
C GLY A 45 -2.99 2.71 0.23
N ALA A 46 -3.95 3.54 -0.15
CA ALA A 46 -4.99 3.98 0.76
C ALA A 46 -5.86 2.79 1.23
N LEU A 47 -6.32 2.88 2.47
CA LEU A 47 -7.42 2.14 3.05
C LEU A 47 -8.61 3.08 3.24
N ASP A 48 -9.80 2.56 2.96
CA ASP A 48 -11.06 3.25 3.23
C ASP A 48 -11.20 3.57 4.73
N PRO A 49 -12.00 4.57 5.13
CA PRO A 49 -12.21 4.89 6.54
C PRO A 49 -12.66 3.70 7.39
N LEU A 50 -13.64 2.92 6.92
CA LEU A 50 -14.10 1.67 7.53
C LEU A 50 -12.97 0.64 7.73
N ALA A 51 -12.00 0.61 6.82
CA ALA A 51 -11.00 -0.44 6.81
C ALA A 51 -9.92 -0.24 7.89
N THR A 52 -9.34 -1.33 8.38
CA THR A 52 -8.19 -1.33 9.30
C THR A 52 -6.98 -2.07 8.73
N GLY A 53 -5.87 -2.11 9.47
CA GLY A 53 -4.72 -2.94 9.14
C GLY A 53 -3.59 -2.18 8.47
N MET A 54 -2.72 -2.94 7.81
CA MET A 54 -1.40 -2.50 7.39
C MET A 54 -1.47 -1.30 6.43
N LEU A 55 -0.87 -0.17 6.81
CA LEU A 55 -0.68 1.01 5.96
C LEU A 55 0.81 1.39 5.98
N PRO A 56 1.64 0.89 5.06
CA PRO A 56 3.05 1.24 5.04
C PRO A 56 3.24 2.73 4.74
N VAL A 57 3.93 3.43 5.64
CA VAL A 57 4.26 4.85 5.56
C VAL A 57 5.75 4.99 5.28
N CYS A 58 6.09 5.43 4.08
CA CYS A 58 7.46 5.76 3.71
C CYS A 58 7.83 7.15 4.26
N LEU A 59 8.96 7.26 4.94
CA LEU A 59 9.52 8.50 5.46
C LEU A 59 10.76 8.91 4.66
N GLY A 60 10.91 10.21 4.43
CA GLY A 60 12.08 10.80 3.76
C GLY A 60 12.37 10.19 2.40
N GLU A 61 13.58 9.67 2.21
CA GLU A 61 14.05 9.11 0.94
C GLU A 61 13.31 7.83 0.55
N ALA A 62 12.78 7.05 1.49
CA ALA A 62 11.98 5.86 1.22
C ALA A 62 10.76 6.18 0.33
N THR A 63 10.24 7.41 0.38
CA THR A 63 9.13 7.85 -0.48
C THR A 63 9.46 7.83 -1.97
N LYS A 64 10.73 7.75 -2.35
CA LYS A 64 11.14 7.61 -3.76
C LYS A 64 10.83 6.23 -4.32
N PHE A 65 10.67 5.23 -3.46
CA PHE A 65 10.52 3.82 -3.80
C PHE A 65 9.12 3.29 -3.49
N SER A 66 8.17 4.18 -3.11
CA SER A 66 6.80 3.79 -2.75
C SER A 66 6.04 3.12 -3.89
N GLN A 67 6.45 3.34 -5.14
CA GLN A 67 5.80 2.77 -6.32
C GLN A 67 5.84 1.23 -6.30
N TYR A 68 6.93 0.62 -5.81
CA TYR A 68 7.05 -0.83 -5.73
C TYR A 68 6.00 -1.44 -4.78
N LEU A 69 5.73 -0.78 -3.66
CA LEU A 69 4.66 -1.19 -2.72
C LEU A 69 3.26 -0.81 -3.22
N LEU A 70 3.10 0.29 -3.95
CA LEU A 70 1.83 0.58 -4.64
C LEU A 70 1.50 -0.53 -5.64
N ASP A 71 2.53 -1.08 -6.28
CA ASP A 71 2.41 -2.09 -7.32
C ASP A 71 2.37 -3.54 -6.83
N SER A 72 2.66 -3.78 -5.55
CA SER A 72 2.66 -5.13 -4.99
C SER A 72 1.26 -5.74 -4.86
N ASP A 73 1.21 -7.01 -4.51
CA ASP A 73 0.03 -7.71 -4.01
C ASP A 73 -0.32 -7.31 -2.56
N LYS A 74 -1.56 -7.60 -2.17
CA LYS A 74 -2.13 -7.30 -0.85
C LYS A 74 -3.08 -8.42 -0.40
N ARG A 75 -3.13 -8.68 0.91
CA ARG A 75 -4.04 -9.66 1.52
C ARG A 75 -5.02 -8.99 2.47
N TYR A 76 -6.27 -9.40 2.40
CA TYR A 76 -7.38 -8.81 3.15
C TYR A 76 -8.21 -9.88 3.85
N ARG A 77 -8.70 -9.59 5.05
CA ARG A 77 -9.85 -10.24 5.66
C ARG A 77 -11.06 -9.34 5.48
N VAL A 78 -12.18 -9.91 5.05
CA VAL A 78 -13.43 -9.18 4.83
C VAL A 78 -14.60 -9.93 5.43
N ILE A 79 -15.52 -9.21 6.06
CA ILE A 79 -16.86 -9.70 6.38
C ILE A 79 -17.85 -8.88 5.57
N ALA A 80 -18.71 -9.57 4.83
CA ALA A 80 -19.79 -9.02 4.05
C ALA A 80 -21.13 -9.28 4.73
N ARG A 81 -22.04 -8.30 4.64
CA ARG A 81 -23.46 -8.43 4.96
C ARG A 81 -24.20 -8.81 3.69
N LEU A 82 -24.79 -10.00 3.67
CA LEU A 82 -25.61 -10.53 2.59
C LEU A 82 -27.06 -10.03 2.73
N GLY A 83 -27.76 -9.92 1.60
CA GLY A 83 -29.17 -9.50 1.58
C GLY A 83 -29.39 -7.99 1.59
N GLU A 84 -28.32 -7.20 1.75
CA GLU A 84 -28.35 -5.74 1.73
C GLU A 84 -27.25 -5.21 0.82
N ARG A 85 -27.60 -4.30 -0.09
CA ARG A 85 -26.63 -3.61 -0.97
C ARG A 85 -26.63 -2.12 -0.65
N THR A 86 -25.45 -1.49 -0.70
CA THR A 86 -25.28 -0.05 -0.42
C THR A 86 -24.69 0.70 -1.61
N ASP A 87 -24.89 2.02 -1.67
CA ASP A 87 -24.36 2.89 -2.73
C ASP A 87 -22.82 3.00 -2.74
N THR A 88 -22.16 2.75 -1.61
CA THR A 88 -20.70 2.73 -1.46
C THR A 88 -20.10 1.32 -1.50
N SER A 89 -20.94 0.27 -1.56
CA SER A 89 -20.56 -1.13 -1.40
C SER A 89 -19.88 -1.45 -0.05
N ASP A 90 -20.08 -0.60 0.95
CA ASP A 90 -19.67 -0.78 2.34
C ASP A 90 -20.72 -0.22 3.33
N ALA A 91 -20.49 -0.42 4.62
CA ALA A 91 -21.40 -0.01 5.70
C ALA A 91 -21.45 1.51 5.96
N ASP A 92 -20.55 2.31 5.37
CA ASP A 92 -20.57 3.77 5.50
C ASP A 92 -21.58 4.40 4.51
N GLY A 93 -22.16 3.61 3.60
CA GLY A 93 -23.15 4.04 2.61
C GLY A 93 -24.61 3.87 3.05
N ASN A 94 -25.52 4.22 2.14
CA ASN A 94 -26.96 4.03 2.33
C ASN A 94 -27.39 2.71 1.69
N ILE A 95 -28.27 1.96 2.36
CA ILE A 95 -28.91 0.77 1.77
C ILE A 95 -29.77 1.22 0.58
N VAL A 96 -29.47 0.68 -0.59
CA VAL A 96 -30.21 0.93 -1.85
C VAL A 96 -31.13 -0.21 -2.22
N GLU A 97 -30.82 -1.43 -1.78
CA GLU A 97 -31.61 -2.63 -2.06
C GLU A 97 -31.53 -3.60 -0.88
N THR A 98 -32.64 -4.31 -0.64
CA THR A 98 -32.72 -5.41 0.32
C THR A 98 -33.42 -6.59 -0.34
N ARG A 99 -32.82 -7.78 -0.27
CA ARG A 99 -33.35 -9.02 -0.86
C ARG A 99 -33.18 -10.19 0.09
N ALA A 100 -34.03 -11.20 -0.05
CA ALA A 100 -33.93 -12.41 0.73
C ALA A 100 -32.69 -13.23 0.30
N ILE A 101 -32.04 -13.87 1.28
CA ILE A 101 -30.97 -14.83 1.03
C ILE A 101 -31.61 -16.18 0.71
N THR A 102 -31.51 -16.62 -0.55
CA THR A 102 -32.17 -17.83 -1.05
C THR A 102 -31.21 -18.88 -1.61
N PHE A 103 -29.93 -18.54 -1.76
CA PHE A 103 -28.93 -19.45 -2.29
C PHE A 103 -28.52 -20.51 -1.26
N ASN A 104 -27.94 -21.61 -1.74
CA ASN A 104 -27.37 -22.67 -0.92
C ASN A 104 -25.83 -22.69 -0.97
N GLN A 105 -25.20 -23.53 -0.16
CA GLN A 105 -23.73 -23.61 -0.08
C GLN A 105 -23.06 -23.91 -1.42
N ALA A 106 -23.63 -24.79 -2.25
CA ALA A 106 -23.03 -25.14 -3.54
C ALA A 106 -23.07 -23.96 -4.53
N GLU A 107 -24.11 -23.14 -4.48
CA GLU A 107 -24.21 -21.90 -5.27
C GLU A 107 -23.20 -20.85 -4.78
N LEU A 108 -22.99 -20.76 -3.46
CA LEU A 108 -21.95 -19.92 -2.88
C LEU A 108 -20.56 -20.35 -3.34
N ASP A 109 -20.23 -21.63 -3.24
CA ASP A 109 -18.91 -22.16 -3.63
C ASP A 109 -18.64 -21.90 -5.13
N ALA A 110 -19.63 -22.12 -5.99
CA ALA A 110 -19.54 -21.82 -7.42
C ALA A 110 -19.40 -20.32 -7.70
N ALA A 111 -20.06 -19.47 -6.91
CA ALA A 111 -19.94 -18.02 -7.04
C ALA A 111 -18.55 -17.53 -6.62
N LEU A 112 -17.97 -18.07 -5.54
CA LEU A 112 -16.62 -17.73 -5.09
C LEU A 112 -15.55 -18.18 -6.11
N GLU A 113 -15.74 -19.33 -6.75
CA GLU A 113 -14.80 -19.84 -7.76
C GLU A 113 -14.67 -18.89 -8.96
N TYR A 114 -15.77 -18.24 -9.37
CA TYR A 114 -15.77 -17.25 -10.46
C TYR A 114 -14.81 -16.07 -10.22
N PHE A 115 -14.55 -15.71 -8.97
CA PHE A 115 -13.68 -14.58 -8.65
C PHE A 115 -12.19 -14.94 -8.61
N ARG A 116 -11.81 -16.23 -8.68
CA ARG A 116 -10.42 -16.65 -8.63
C ARG A 116 -9.69 -16.39 -9.95
N GLY A 117 -8.40 -16.09 -9.85
CA GLY A 117 -7.55 -15.89 -11.02
C GLY A 117 -7.71 -14.51 -11.65
N ASP A 118 -7.52 -14.44 -12.97
CA ASP A 118 -7.52 -13.20 -13.74
C ASP A 118 -8.95 -12.77 -14.09
N THR A 119 -9.38 -11.61 -13.62
CA THR A 119 -10.73 -11.07 -13.85
C THR A 119 -10.68 -9.59 -14.22
N LEU A 120 -11.78 -9.07 -14.74
CA LEU A 120 -11.96 -7.65 -15.02
C LEU A 120 -12.86 -7.04 -13.95
N GLN A 121 -12.43 -5.90 -13.39
CA GLN A 121 -13.20 -5.18 -12.39
C GLN A 121 -13.43 -3.73 -12.83
N VAL A 122 -14.68 -3.26 -12.76
CA VAL A 122 -15.01 -1.85 -12.93
C VAL A 122 -14.82 -1.15 -11.57
N PRO A 123 -13.90 -0.18 -11.45
CA PRO A 123 -13.69 0.51 -10.18
C PRO A 123 -14.95 1.24 -9.68
N THR A 124 -15.16 1.30 -8.37
CA THR A 124 -16.25 2.08 -7.77
C THR A 124 -16.10 3.59 -8.00
N MET A 125 -17.23 4.30 -8.04
CA MET A 125 -17.27 5.77 -8.03
C MET A 125 -16.64 6.34 -6.75
N PHE A 126 -16.71 5.64 -5.62
CA PHE A 126 -16.09 6.04 -4.36
C PHE A 126 -14.61 5.63 -4.29
N SER A 127 -13.83 6.09 -5.26
CA SER A 127 -12.40 5.81 -5.37
C SER A 127 -11.55 7.06 -5.66
N ALA A 128 -10.24 6.94 -5.41
CA ALA A 128 -9.28 8.01 -5.65
C ALA A 128 -8.76 8.08 -7.09
N LEU A 129 -9.28 7.24 -8.00
CA LEU A 129 -8.98 7.33 -9.42
C LEU A 129 -9.40 8.69 -9.97
N LYS A 130 -8.75 9.16 -11.03
CA LYS A 130 -9.05 10.46 -11.63
C LYS A 130 -9.80 10.31 -12.95
N TYR A 131 -10.79 11.17 -13.14
CA TYR A 131 -11.46 11.42 -14.41
C TYR A 131 -11.38 12.93 -14.68
N GLN A 132 -10.84 13.31 -15.84
CA GLN A 132 -10.65 14.73 -16.22
C GLN A 132 -9.99 15.60 -15.11
N GLY A 133 -8.97 15.05 -14.43
CA GLY A 133 -8.19 15.75 -13.41
C GLY A 133 -8.78 15.75 -11.99
N ARG A 134 -10.07 15.44 -11.82
CA ARG A 134 -10.77 15.34 -10.53
C ARG A 134 -10.90 13.88 -10.08
N LYS A 135 -11.01 13.61 -8.79
CA LYS A 135 -11.13 12.23 -8.28
C LYS A 135 -12.56 11.71 -8.40
N LEU A 136 -12.74 10.40 -8.61
CA LEU A 136 -14.08 9.80 -8.80
C LEU A 136 -15.01 10.05 -7.61
N TYR A 137 -14.51 9.97 -6.37
CA TYR A 137 -15.34 10.24 -5.20
C TYR A 137 -15.86 11.69 -5.14
N GLU A 138 -15.20 12.64 -5.82
CA GLU A 138 -15.67 14.04 -5.87
C GLU A 138 -16.93 14.14 -6.73
N TYR A 139 -16.96 13.42 -7.86
CA TYR A 139 -18.16 13.28 -8.69
C TYR A 139 -19.27 12.52 -7.97
N ALA A 140 -18.94 11.43 -7.27
CA ALA A 140 -19.89 10.62 -6.52
C ALA A 140 -20.66 11.45 -5.47
N ARG A 141 -19.96 12.31 -4.74
CA ARG A 141 -20.55 13.23 -3.74
C ARG A 141 -21.45 14.30 -4.34
N GLU A 142 -21.26 14.61 -5.63
CA GLU A 142 -22.13 15.49 -6.41
C GLU A 142 -23.31 14.72 -7.05
N GLY A 143 -23.43 13.41 -6.81
CA GLY A 143 -24.42 12.55 -7.46
C GLY A 143 -24.14 12.28 -8.94
N ILE A 144 -22.93 12.59 -9.42
CA ILE A 144 -22.53 12.46 -10.82
C ILE A 144 -21.81 11.12 -11.01
N THR A 145 -22.35 10.27 -11.88
CA THR A 145 -21.67 9.05 -12.32
C THR A 145 -20.90 9.32 -13.61
N VAL A 146 -19.66 8.83 -13.69
CA VAL A 146 -18.82 8.94 -14.88
C VAL A 146 -18.46 7.55 -15.43
N PRO A 147 -18.22 7.43 -16.75
CA PRO A 147 -17.79 6.17 -17.36
C PRO A 147 -16.44 5.73 -16.80
N ARG A 148 -16.31 4.43 -16.53
CA ARG A 148 -15.13 3.79 -15.95
C ARG A 148 -14.86 2.51 -16.71
N GLU A 149 -13.66 2.39 -17.25
CA GLU A 149 -13.24 1.16 -17.93
C GLU A 149 -12.92 0.07 -16.91
N ALA A 150 -13.29 -1.16 -17.24
CA ALA A 150 -12.88 -2.32 -16.47
C ALA A 150 -11.36 -2.52 -16.56
N ARG A 151 -10.75 -2.93 -15.45
CA ARG A 151 -9.30 -3.10 -15.34
C ARG A 151 -8.97 -4.54 -14.97
N PRO A 152 -7.86 -5.09 -15.49
CA PRO A 152 -7.41 -6.41 -15.08
C PRO A 152 -7.00 -6.39 -13.61
N ILE A 153 -7.52 -7.37 -12.88
CA ILE A 153 -7.11 -7.70 -11.53
C ILE A 153 -6.83 -9.20 -11.47
N LYS A 154 -6.07 -9.62 -10.46
CA LYS A 154 -5.84 -11.02 -10.18
C LYS A 154 -6.16 -11.32 -8.73
N VAL A 155 -7.00 -12.32 -8.50
CA VAL A 155 -7.23 -12.93 -7.20
C VAL A 155 -6.36 -14.17 -7.13
N PHE A 156 -5.22 -14.06 -6.46
CA PHE A 156 -4.27 -15.15 -6.30
C PHE A 156 -4.84 -16.25 -5.42
N GLU A 157 -5.56 -15.87 -4.37
CA GLU A 157 -6.17 -16.77 -3.41
C GLU A 157 -7.46 -16.15 -2.86
N LEU A 158 -8.46 -16.99 -2.66
CA LEU A 158 -9.73 -16.63 -2.02
C LEU A 158 -10.10 -17.77 -1.05
N GLN A 159 -10.04 -17.54 0.25
CA GLN A 159 -10.42 -18.55 1.23
C GLN A 159 -11.81 -18.23 1.78
N PHE A 160 -12.69 -19.22 1.73
CA PHE A 160 -13.93 -19.21 2.49
C PHE A 160 -13.60 -19.48 3.96
N ILE A 161 -14.00 -18.58 4.86
CA ILE A 161 -13.74 -18.72 6.30
C ILE A 161 -14.99 -19.24 7.01
N ARG A 162 -16.12 -18.54 6.84
CA ARG A 162 -17.43 -18.94 7.40
C ARG A 162 -18.57 -18.25 6.68
N TRP A 163 -19.75 -18.85 6.78
CA TRP A 163 -21.03 -18.21 6.47
C TRP A 163 -22.01 -18.53 7.60
N GLU A 164 -22.48 -17.49 8.29
CA GLU A 164 -23.35 -17.62 9.45
C GLU A 164 -24.45 -16.55 9.39
N GLY A 165 -25.71 -16.99 9.29
CA GLY A 165 -26.83 -16.06 9.09
C GLY A 165 -26.67 -15.27 7.80
N ASP A 166 -26.54 -13.95 7.94
CA ASP A 166 -26.37 -12.99 6.85
C ASP A 166 -24.92 -12.46 6.75
N GLU A 167 -23.96 -13.06 7.47
CA GLU A 167 -22.55 -12.71 7.38
C GLU A 167 -21.74 -13.74 6.59
N LEU A 168 -20.95 -13.26 5.63
CA LEU A 168 -19.97 -14.06 4.89
C LEU A 168 -18.57 -13.53 5.17
N GLU A 169 -17.69 -14.38 5.67
CA GLU A 169 -16.29 -14.03 5.94
C GLU A 169 -15.34 -14.71 4.94
N LEU A 170 -14.48 -13.90 4.32
CA LEU A 170 -13.51 -14.33 3.32
C LEU A 170 -12.13 -13.76 3.62
N GLU A 171 -11.10 -14.51 3.25
CA GLU A 171 -9.74 -13.98 3.13
C GLU A 171 -9.30 -13.96 1.66
N ILE A 172 -8.80 -12.84 1.18
CA ILE A 172 -8.54 -12.63 -0.25
C ILE A 172 -7.15 -12.04 -0.46
N HIS A 173 -6.35 -12.70 -1.29
CA HIS A 173 -5.04 -12.27 -1.75
C HIS A 173 -5.15 -11.78 -3.19
N VAL A 174 -4.85 -10.51 -3.42
CA VAL A 174 -5.16 -9.82 -4.67
C VAL A 174 -3.99 -9.01 -5.20
N SER A 175 -3.97 -8.77 -6.50
CA SER A 175 -3.07 -7.81 -7.15
C SER A 175 -3.38 -6.38 -6.72
N LYS A 176 -2.45 -5.46 -7.01
CA LYS A 176 -2.66 -4.01 -6.86
C LYS A 176 -3.97 -3.53 -7.50
N GLY A 177 -4.55 -2.47 -6.94
CA GLY A 177 -5.70 -1.78 -7.53
C GLY A 177 -7.03 -2.53 -7.46
N THR A 178 -7.07 -3.70 -6.81
CA THR A 178 -8.29 -4.47 -6.58
C THR A 178 -9.15 -3.83 -5.50
N TYR A 179 -10.43 -3.63 -5.77
CA TYR A 179 -11.43 -3.14 -4.83
C TYR A 179 -12.18 -4.30 -4.22
N ILE A 180 -11.89 -4.63 -2.95
CA ILE A 180 -12.60 -5.69 -2.22
C ILE A 180 -14.10 -5.39 -2.11
N ARG A 181 -14.46 -4.11 -1.92
CA ARG A 181 -15.86 -3.65 -1.92
C ARG A 181 -16.62 -4.05 -3.20
N THR A 182 -15.99 -3.88 -4.35
CA THR A 182 -16.58 -4.29 -5.64
C THR A 182 -16.66 -5.80 -5.78
N ILE A 183 -15.67 -6.58 -5.31
CA ILE A 183 -15.78 -8.05 -5.27
C ILE A 183 -17.00 -8.48 -4.47
N ILE A 184 -17.23 -7.87 -3.30
CA ILE A 184 -18.36 -8.21 -2.44
C ILE A 184 -19.70 -7.78 -3.09
N ASP A 185 -19.79 -6.59 -3.66
CA ASP A 185 -20.99 -6.13 -4.38
C ASP A 185 -21.34 -7.08 -5.54
N ASP A 186 -20.36 -7.39 -6.39
CA ASP A 186 -20.51 -8.29 -7.54
C ASP A 186 -20.86 -9.72 -7.09
N LEU A 187 -20.30 -10.19 -5.98
CA LEU A 187 -20.63 -11.49 -5.39
C LEU A 187 -22.08 -11.52 -4.92
N GLY A 188 -22.54 -10.46 -4.24
CA GLY A 188 -23.92 -10.32 -3.81
C GLY A 188 -24.90 -10.31 -4.98
N GLU A 189 -24.57 -9.62 -6.07
CA GLU A 189 -25.35 -9.64 -7.31
C GLU A 189 -25.38 -11.04 -7.92
N LYS A 190 -24.24 -11.72 -7.98
CA LYS A 190 -24.13 -13.08 -8.52
C LYS A 190 -24.96 -14.10 -7.72
N LEU A 191 -25.06 -13.92 -6.41
CA LEU A 191 -25.87 -14.72 -5.51
C LEU A 191 -27.35 -14.30 -5.49
N GLY A 192 -27.69 -13.20 -6.15
CA GLY A 192 -29.06 -12.70 -6.28
C GLY A 192 -29.61 -11.97 -5.05
N CYS A 193 -28.86 -11.86 -3.95
CA CYS A 193 -29.32 -11.23 -2.70
C CYS A 193 -28.73 -9.83 -2.46
N GLY A 194 -27.69 -9.43 -3.20
CA GLY A 194 -26.90 -8.24 -2.89
C GLY A 194 -26.00 -8.44 -1.66
N ALA A 195 -24.94 -7.66 -1.56
CA ALA A 195 -24.04 -7.66 -0.41
C ALA A 195 -23.25 -6.36 -0.31
N HIS A 196 -22.76 -6.05 0.89
CA HIS A 196 -21.82 -4.95 1.11
C HIS A 196 -20.80 -5.30 2.21
N VAL A 197 -19.68 -4.60 2.24
CA VAL A 197 -18.62 -4.80 3.24
C VAL A 197 -19.00 -4.18 4.59
N ILE A 198 -19.00 -4.97 5.67
CA ILE A 198 -19.18 -4.48 7.05
C ILE A 198 -17.90 -4.48 7.87
N MET A 199 -16.91 -5.29 7.48
CA MET A 199 -15.57 -5.27 8.06
C MET A 199 -14.53 -5.50 6.97
N LEU A 200 -13.49 -4.68 6.96
CA LEU A 200 -12.35 -4.86 6.06
C LEU A 200 -11.04 -4.62 6.81
N ARG A 201 -10.14 -5.59 6.76
CA ARG A 201 -8.80 -5.48 7.34
C ARG A 201 -7.74 -5.91 6.34
N ARG A 202 -6.77 -5.04 6.06
CA ARG A 202 -5.59 -5.41 5.27
C ARG A 202 -4.56 -6.08 6.16
N LEU A 203 -4.40 -7.38 5.98
CA LEU A 203 -3.48 -8.20 6.76
C LEU A 203 -2.02 -8.00 6.32
N GLN A 204 -1.82 -7.80 5.02
CA GLN A 204 -0.47 -7.78 4.44
C GLN A 204 -0.37 -6.90 3.20
N VAL A 205 0.81 -6.30 3.01
CA VAL A 205 1.24 -5.62 1.79
C VAL A 205 2.60 -6.19 1.39
N ALA A 206 2.70 -6.73 0.17
CA ALA A 206 3.91 -7.44 -0.28
C ALA A 206 4.33 -8.51 0.75
N ARG A 207 5.63 -8.61 1.05
CA ARG A 207 6.19 -9.55 2.02
C ARG A 207 6.33 -8.98 3.42
N TYR A 208 5.71 -7.84 3.72
CA TYR A 208 5.88 -7.24 5.03
C TYR A 208 5.27 -8.11 6.14
N PRO A 209 5.98 -8.29 7.27
CA PRO A 209 5.50 -9.08 8.38
C PRO A 209 4.39 -8.35 9.14
N ILE A 210 3.29 -9.07 9.41
CA ILE A 210 2.13 -8.55 10.12
C ILE A 210 2.47 -8.19 11.58
N GLU A 211 3.43 -8.90 12.17
CA GLU A 211 3.87 -8.74 13.57
C GLU A 211 4.64 -7.44 13.80
N ARG A 212 5.12 -6.80 12.73
CA ARG A 212 5.81 -5.50 12.78
C ARG A 212 4.85 -4.32 12.67
N MET A 213 3.55 -4.56 12.52
CA MET A 213 2.58 -3.48 12.54
C MET A 213 2.48 -2.86 13.93
N VAL A 214 2.41 -1.53 13.97
CA VAL A 214 2.30 -0.77 15.21
C VAL A 214 1.10 0.16 15.10
N THR A 215 0.25 0.17 16.13
CA THR A 215 -0.91 1.06 16.16
C THR A 215 -0.48 2.52 16.33
N LEU A 216 -1.39 3.46 16.05
CA LEU A 216 -1.08 4.87 16.26
C LEU A 216 -0.87 5.17 17.76
N GLU A 217 -1.62 4.51 18.62
CA GLU A 217 -1.58 4.67 20.07
C GLU A 217 -0.24 4.19 20.62
N GLN A 218 0.22 3.00 20.21
CA GLN A 218 1.55 2.49 20.55
C GLN A 218 2.66 3.42 20.04
N LEU A 219 2.53 3.96 18.82
CA LEU A 219 3.49 4.93 18.30
C LEU A 219 3.52 6.22 19.14
N GLN A 220 2.37 6.68 19.63
CA GLN A 220 2.30 7.85 20.52
C GLN A 220 2.97 7.59 21.87
N GLU A 221 2.82 6.39 22.43
CA GLU A 221 3.51 5.98 23.66
C GLU A 221 5.03 5.99 23.47
N VAL A 222 5.54 5.41 22.37
CA VAL A 222 6.98 5.45 22.06
C VAL A 222 7.44 6.88 21.80
N ALA A 223 6.65 7.69 21.10
CA ALA A 223 7.00 9.09 20.86
C ALA A 223 7.06 9.92 22.17
N ALA A 224 6.29 9.55 23.20
CA ALA A 224 6.32 10.21 24.49
C ALA A 224 7.61 9.92 25.30
N THR A 225 8.37 8.87 24.95
CA THR A 225 9.66 8.56 25.58
C THR A 225 10.85 9.28 24.95
N VAL A 226 10.64 9.97 23.81
CA VAL A 226 11.67 10.76 23.12
C VAL A 226 12.25 11.78 24.09
N ASN A 227 13.55 11.66 24.35
CA ASN A 227 14.26 12.60 25.19
C ASN A 227 14.49 13.89 24.41
N MET A 228 13.85 14.98 24.84
CA MET A 228 13.94 16.30 24.21
C MET A 228 15.18 17.11 24.65
N ALA A 229 16.20 16.45 25.22
CA ALA A 229 17.54 17.02 25.38
C ALA A 229 18.10 17.50 24.02
N VAL A 230 19.22 18.23 24.03
CA VAL A 230 19.83 18.74 22.79
C VAL A 230 21.12 17.97 22.51
N PRO A 231 21.20 17.17 21.42
CA PRO A 231 20.16 16.90 20.43
C PRO A 231 19.08 15.92 20.94
N PRO A 232 17.83 15.97 20.44
CA PRO A 232 16.80 15.04 20.87
C PRO A 232 17.12 13.60 20.43
N ASP A 233 16.80 12.64 21.28
CA ASP A 233 17.01 11.22 21.00
C ASP A 233 15.73 10.55 20.49
N TYR A 234 15.77 10.16 19.22
CA TYR A 234 14.67 9.49 18.52
C TYR A 234 14.94 8.01 18.26
N SER A 235 15.99 7.43 18.85
CA SER A 235 16.42 6.04 18.62
C SER A 235 15.28 5.03 18.81
N ALA A 236 14.44 5.21 19.83
CA ALA A 236 13.29 4.35 20.08
C ALA A 236 12.25 4.38 18.95
N LEU A 237 12.00 5.55 18.34
CA LEU A 237 11.13 5.65 17.16
C LEU A 237 11.79 5.06 15.92
N ASP A 238 13.07 5.36 15.71
CA ASP A 238 13.80 4.92 14.51
C ASP A 238 13.96 3.40 14.49
N ALA A 239 14.02 2.73 15.65
CA ALA A 239 14.01 1.28 15.77
C ALA A 239 12.72 0.61 15.25
N LEU A 240 11.62 1.35 15.13
CA LEU A 240 10.37 0.83 14.55
C LEU A 240 10.41 0.79 13.02
N LEU A 241 11.36 1.49 12.39
CA LEU A 241 11.43 1.60 10.94
C LEU A 241 12.05 0.35 10.31
N LEU A 242 11.52 -0.02 9.16
CA LEU A 242 12.19 -0.89 8.21
C LEU A 242 13.16 -0.06 7.35
N PRO A 243 14.21 -0.71 6.78
CA PRO A 243 15.15 -0.05 5.88
C PRO A 243 14.47 0.71 4.74
N MET A 244 15.07 1.80 4.27
CA MET A 244 14.46 2.64 3.24
C MET A 244 14.33 1.96 1.87
N ASP A 245 15.12 0.91 1.62
CA ASP A 245 15.13 0.09 0.42
C ASP A 245 14.22 -1.15 0.53
N SER A 246 13.60 -1.39 1.69
CA SER A 246 12.63 -2.47 1.87
C SER A 246 11.45 -2.48 0.87
N PRO A 247 10.95 -1.35 0.33
CA PRO A 247 9.99 -1.38 -0.78
C PRO A 247 10.50 -2.14 -2.02
N ALA A 248 11.81 -2.23 -2.19
CA ALA A 248 12.51 -2.83 -3.33
C ALA A 248 13.19 -4.17 -2.96
N GLU A 249 12.83 -4.79 -1.84
CA GLU A 249 13.51 -5.98 -1.31
C GLU A 249 13.49 -7.18 -2.27
N GLU A 250 12.47 -7.27 -3.14
CA GLU A 250 12.38 -8.35 -4.13
C GLU A 250 13.39 -8.21 -5.28
N PHE A 251 13.99 -7.03 -5.48
CA PHE A 251 14.96 -6.82 -6.55
C PHE A 251 16.36 -7.29 -6.13
N PRO A 252 17.14 -7.89 -7.06
CA PRO A 252 18.53 -8.25 -6.84
C PRO A 252 19.37 -7.04 -6.39
N ILE A 253 20.45 -7.30 -5.65
CA ILE A 253 21.38 -6.29 -5.18
C ILE A 253 22.67 -6.35 -6.01
N VAL A 254 23.16 -5.19 -6.43
CA VAL A 254 24.48 -5.01 -7.04
C VAL A 254 25.30 -4.08 -6.16
N ASN A 255 26.45 -4.55 -5.68
CA ASN A 255 27.37 -3.74 -4.87
C ASN A 255 28.44 -3.07 -5.73
N LEU A 256 28.64 -1.78 -5.53
CA LEU A 256 29.65 -0.99 -6.23
C LEU A 256 30.85 -0.72 -5.34
N LEU A 257 32.04 -0.81 -5.93
CA LEU A 257 33.24 -0.22 -5.33
C LEU A 257 33.06 1.31 -5.21
N PRO A 258 33.57 1.97 -4.15
CA PRO A 258 33.38 3.42 -3.95
C PRO A 258 33.82 4.28 -5.14
N ALA A 259 34.91 3.89 -5.82
CA ALA A 259 35.39 4.57 -7.02
C ALA A 259 34.36 4.54 -8.16
N VAL A 260 33.66 3.41 -8.34
CA VAL A 260 32.63 3.22 -9.38
C VAL A 260 31.32 3.91 -8.97
N ALA A 261 30.95 3.81 -7.69
CA ALA A 261 29.77 4.46 -7.12
C ALA A 261 29.79 5.99 -7.31
N THR A 262 30.97 6.61 -7.32
CA THR A 262 31.12 8.05 -7.60
C THR A 262 30.58 8.43 -8.99
N TYR A 263 30.92 7.66 -10.03
CA TYR A 263 30.41 7.90 -11.39
C TYR A 263 28.91 7.62 -11.47
N PHE A 264 28.48 6.52 -10.85
CA PHE A 264 27.07 6.13 -10.80
C PHE A 264 26.18 7.20 -10.14
N LYS A 265 26.64 7.79 -9.02
CA LYS A 265 25.95 8.88 -8.31
C LYS A 265 25.84 10.17 -9.15
N GLN A 266 26.69 10.34 -10.16
CA GLN A 266 26.64 11.44 -11.13
C GLN A 266 25.74 11.15 -12.35
N GLY A 267 25.06 10.00 -12.37
CA GLY A 267 24.14 9.63 -13.45
C GLY A 267 24.79 8.81 -14.58
N MET A 268 26.05 8.40 -14.44
CA MET A 268 26.72 7.59 -15.46
C MET A 268 26.41 6.10 -15.28
N PRO A 269 26.02 5.37 -16.35
CA PRO A 269 25.96 3.92 -16.32
C PRO A 269 27.35 3.30 -16.11
N VAL A 270 27.43 2.26 -15.29
CA VAL A 270 28.70 1.61 -14.91
C VAL A 270 28.69 0.13 -15.20
N GLN A 271 29.85 -0.44 -15.53
CA GLN A 271 30.03 -1.89 -15.65
C GLN A 271 30.34 -2.47 -14.27
N VAL A 272 29.66 -3.56 -13.92
CA VAL A 272 29.88 -4.29 -12.66
C VAL A 272 29.97 -5.76 -12.97
N ALA A 273 30.88 -6.47 -12.29
CA ALA A 273 30.93 -7.92 -12.36
C ALA A 273 29.66 -8.52 -11.73
N ASP A 274 29.22 -9.66 -12.26
CA ASP A 274 28.09 -10.43 -11.73
C ASP A 274 26.76 -9.66 -11.61
N ALA A 275 26.60 -8.58 -12.38
CA ALA A 275 25.30 -7.91 -12.52
C ALA A 275 24.32 -8.83 -13.26
N PRO A 276 23.02 -8.81 -12.91
CA PRO A 276 21.98 -9.50 -13.68
C PRO A 276 21.97 -9.08 -15.16
N GLU A 277 21.43 -9.93 -16.03
CA GLU A 277 21.38 -9.65 -17.47
C GLU A 277 20.36 -8.56 -17.84
N GLN A 278 19.29 -8.41 -17.05
CA GLN A 278 18.20 -7.48 -17.32
C GLN A 278 17.43 -7.11 -16.04
N GLY A 279 16.62 -6.05 -16.13
CA GLY A 279 15.66 -5.68 -15.10
C GLY A 279 16.20 -4.71 -14.05
N LEU A 280 15.37 -4.47 -13.02
CA LEU A 280 15.69 -3.53 -11.94
C LEU A 280 16.55 -4.18 -10.87
N VAL A 281 17.49 -3.41 -10.33
CA VAL A 281 18.36 -3.82 -9.23
C VAL A 281 18.45 -2.73 -8.16
N ARG A 282 18.59 -3.15 -6.91
CA ARG A 282 19.06 -2.30 -5.81
C ARG A 282 20.58 -2.14 -5.93
N VAL A 283 21.08 -0.95 -5.64
CA VAL A 283 22.50 -0.63 -5.72
C VAL A 283 23.02 -0.23 -4.35
N THR A 284 24.11 -0.88 -3.93
CA THR A 284 24.83 -0.58 -2.69
C THR A 284 26.26 -0.10 -2.97
N GLU A 285 26.91 0.52 -1.98
CA GLU A 285 28.28 1.03 -2.07
C GLU A 285 29.15 0.49 -0.92
N GLY A 286 30.34 0.00 -1.27
CA GLY A 286 31.41 -0.37 -0.33
C GLY A 286 31.14 -1.63 0.50
N ASP A 287 31.99 -1.86 1.50
CA ASP A 287 31.95 -3.06 2.35
C ASP A 287 30.76 -3.05 3.31
N GLU A 288 30.26 -1.87 3.67
CA GLU A 288 29.06 -1.71 4.50
C GLU A 288 27.76 -1.91 3.72
N HIS A 289 27.84 -2.13 2.39
CA HIS A 289 26.69 -2.28 1.50
C HIS A 289 25.66 -1.16 1.67
N LYS A 290 26.12 0.09 1.80
CA LYS A 290 25.23 1.24 1.96
C LYS A 290 24.34 1.38 0.73
N PHE A 291 23.02 1.33 0.91
CA PHE A 291 22.09 1.53 -0.20
C PHE A 291 22.16 2.94 -0.77
N ILE A 292 22.38 3.05 -2.08
CA ILE A 292 22.54 4.32 -2.80
C ILE A 292 21.44 4.57 -3.86
N GLY A 293 20.61 3.57 -4.15
CA GLY A 293 19.43 3.75 -4.99
C GLY A 293 19.05 2.54 -5.84
N MET A 294 18.15 2.77 -6.79
CA MET A 294 17.72 1.79 -7.79
C MET A 294 18.38 2.06 -9.14
N ALA A 295 18.70 0.99 -9.84
CA ALA A 295 19.18 0.98 -11.22
C ALA A 295 18.36 0.02 -12.08
N GLU A 296 18.60 0.10 -13.38
CA GLU A 296 18.15 -0.86 -14.37
C GLU A 296 19.35 -1.29 -15.21
N ILE A 297 19.40 -2.57 -15.57
CA ILE A 297 20.40 -3.08 -16.50
C ILE A 297 20.02 -2.61 -17.90
N ALA A 298 20.90 -1.84 -18.54
CA ALA A 298 20.71 -1.34 -19.90
C ALA A 298 21.03 -2.42 -20.94
N ASP A 299 20.63 -2.20 -22.20
CA ASP A 299 20.83 -3.14 -23.31
C ASP A 299 22.31 -3.50 -23.56
N ASP A 300 23.25 -2.65 -23.12
CA ASP A 300 24.68 -2.88 -23.20
C ASP A 300 25.28 -3.57 -21.95
N GLY A 301 24.42 -4.04 -21.05
CA GLY A 301 24.79 -4.76 -19.82
C GLY A 301 25.28 -3.85 -18.68
N ARG A 302 25.28 -2.53 -18.86
CA ARG A 302 25.67 -1.59 -17.80
C ARG A 302 24.54 -1.34 -16.80
N VAL A 303 24.91 -1.09 -15.56
CA VAL A 303 24.00 -0.71 -14.48
C VAL A 303 23.72 0.79 -14.60
N ALA A 304 22.53 1.15 -15.10
CA ALA A 304 22.13 2.53 -15.34
C ALA A 304 21.30 3.09 -14.17
N PRO A 305 21.68 4.25 -13.58
CA PRO A 305 20.97 4.82 -12.44
C PRO A 305 19.55 5.23 -12.82
N ARG A 306 18.56 4.81 -12.03
CA ARG A 306 17.14 5.18 -12.20
C ARG A 306 16.65 6.12 -11.11
N ARG A 307 16.90 5.77 -9.85
CA ARG A 307 16.42 6.56 -8.71
C ARG A 307 17.40 6.49 -7.54
N LEU A 308 18.17 7.56 -7.37
CA LEU A 308 19.22 7.63 -6.36
C LEU A 308 18.73 8.25 -5.05
N VAL A 309 19.34 7.83 -3.94
CA VAL A 309 19.22 8.48 -2.63
C VAL A 309 20.03 9.77 -2.63
N VAL A 310 19.50 10.85 -2.04
CA VAL A 310 20.25 12.08 -1.89
C VAL A 310 21.20 11.92 -0.71
N GLU A 311 22.51 11.98 -0.97
CA GLU A 311 23.50 12.16 0.09
C GLU A 311 23.55 13.64 0.47
N PHE A 312 23.21 13.96 1.72
CA PHE A 312 23.56 15.25 2.29
C PHE A 312 24.98 15.10 2.86
N PRO A 313 25.93 15.98 2.52
CA PRO A 313 27.19 16.04 3.24
C PRO A 313 26.88 16.21 4.73
N ALA A 314 27.50 15.38 5.56
CA ALA A 314 27.44 15.51 7.02
C ALA A 314 28.02 16.85 7.47
#